data_AF-A0A171A157-F1
#
_entry.id   AF-A0A171A157-F1
#
_cell.length_a   1.000
_cell.length_b   1.000
_cell.length_c   1.000
_cell.angle_alpha   90.00
_cell.angle_beta   90.00
_cell.angle_gamma   90.00
#
_symmetry.space_group_name_H-M   'P 1'
#
loop_
_entity.id
_entity.type
_entity.pdbx_description
1 polymer ?
#
loop_
_entity_poly.entity_id
_entity_poly.type
_entity_poly.pdbx_seq_one_letter_code
_entity_poly.pdbx_strand_id
1 'polypeptide(L)'
;LRERSYSSGKVNWGSKKSHRKVKINLKAKDMNPETEKFLAPLRASVKEQGDLVRQLKASSVPELDVKKAVAELKLRKKLLEDKELALTSSSATFDRAKMEDLLKRRFFYDQSFAIYGGISGQFDYGPMGCALKANMLTLWRNFFLYGEGMSEVDCSVLTPEPVLKASGHVERFADLMVKDTVTGECFRLDHL
;
A
#
# COMPACT_ATOMS: atom_id res chain seq x y z
N LEU A 1 -6.89 -13.84 -44.42
CA LEU A 1 -6.86 -15.05 -43.57
C LEU A 1 -5.40 -15.45 -43.41
N ARG A 2 -4.74 -15.04 -42.31
CA ARG A 2 -3.36 -15.42 -42.01
C ARG A 2 -3.37 -15.95 -40.58
N GLU A 3 -3.30 -17.27 -40.45
CA GLU A 3 -3.32 -17.99 -39.18
C GLU A 3 -2.12 -17.57 -38.34
N ARG A 4 -2.37 -17.00 -37.15
CA ARG A 4 -1.35 -16.88 -36.11
C ARG A 4 -1.43 -18.15 -35.26
N SER A 5 -0.40 -18.97 -35.35
CA SER A 5 -0.16 -20.07 -34.42
C SER A 5 0.01 -19.49 -33.01
N TYR A 6 -0.94 -19.77 -32.12
CA TYR A 6 -0.79 -19.48 -30.71
C TYR A 6 0.20 -20.50 -30.12
N SER A 7 1.43 -20.06 -29.83
CA SER A 7 2.35 -20.86 -29.04
C SER A 7 1.79 -20.98 -27.63
N SER A 8 1.52 -22.21 -27.17
CA SER A 8 1.04 -22.52 -25.82
C SER A 8 2.16 -22.40 -24.79
N GLY A 9 2.88 -21.28 -24.78
CA GLY A 9 3.82 -20.95 -23.72
C GLY A 9 3.03 -20.66 -22.45
N LYS A 10 3.30 -21.40 -21.37
CA LYS A 10 2.77 -21.06 -20.04
C LYS A 10 3.24 -19.65 -19.69
N VAL A 11 2.36 -18.67 -19.84
CA VAL A 11 2.61 -17.29 -19.43
C VAL A 11 2.66 -17.29 -17.91
N ASN A 12 3.87 -17.27 -17.35
CA ASN A 12 4.09 -17.13 -15.91
C ASN A 12 3.80 -15.66 -15.54
N TRP A 13 2.52 -15.35 -15.33
CA TRP A 13 2.07 -14.07 -14.83
C TRP A 13 2.34 -13.98 -13.33
N GLY A 14 3.10 -12.97 -12.91
CA GLY A 14 3.40 -12.68 -11.51
C GLY A 14 4.87 -12.39 -11.25
N SER A 15 5.14 -11.62 -10.20
CA SER A 15 6.49 -11.39 -9.69
C SER A 15 7.17 -12.75 -9.39
N LYS A 16 8.35 -13.02 -9.97
CA LYS A 16 9.20 -14.18 -9.64
C LYS A 16 9.60 -14.24 -8.14
N LYS A 17 9.33 -13.17 -7.38
CA LYS A 17 9.49 -13.11 -5.93
C LYS A 17 8.23 -13.66 -5.25
N SER A 18 8.12 -14.99 -5.19
CA SER A 18 7.00 -15.73 -4.54
C SER A 18 6.78 -15.36 -3.07
N HIS A 19 7.81 -14.83 -2.39
CA HIS A 19 7.79 -14.61 -0.93
C HIS A 19 8.36 -13.25 -0.53
N ARG A 20 7.80 -12.15 -1.05
CA ARG A 20 8.10 -10.83 -0.45
C ARG A 20 7.42 -10.75 0.91
N LYS A 21 8.17 -11.04 1.97
CA LYS A 21 7.75 -10.82 3.36
C LYS A 21 7.63 -9.31 3.58
N VAL A 22 6.45 -8.77 3.37
CA VAL A 22 6.14 -7.37 3.73
C VAL A 22 5.83 -7.37 5.21
N LYS A 23 6.64 -6.64 6.01
CA LYS A 23 6.34 -6.40 7.41
C LYS A 23 5.12 -5.48 7.46
N ILE A 24 3.97 -6.00 7.87
CA ILE A 24 2.80 -5.16 8.11
C ILE A 24 2.98 -4.57 9.50
N ASN A 25 3.09 -3.25 9.58
CA ASN A 25 2.93 -2.55 10.84
C ASN A 25 1.43 -2.46 11.15
N LEU A 26 0.85 -3.59 11.55
CA LEU A 26 -0.46 -3.56 12.19
C LEU A 26 -0.20 -2.88 13.53
N LYS A 27 -0.47 -1.58 13.62
CA LYS A 27 -0.78 -0.95 14.90
C LYS A 27 -2.12 -1.51 15.37
N ALA A 28 -2.12 -2.80 15.69
CA ALA A 28 -3.27 -3.51 16.17
C ALA A 28 -3.62 -2.90 17.52
N LYS A 29 -4.84 -2.37 17.58
CA LYS A 29 -5.56 -1.92 18.77
C LYS A 29 -5.72 -3.01 19.84
N ASP A 30 -5.24 -4.22 19.55
CA ASP A 30 -5.31 -5.39 20.41
C ASP A 30 -3.92 -5.68 20.99
N MET A 31 -3.39 -4.73 21.77
CA MET A 31 -2.27 -5.03 22.64
C MET A 31 -2.79 -5.94 23.77
N ASN A 32 -2.28 -7.16 23.83
CA ASN A 32 -2.50 -8.05 24.97
C ASN A 32 -2.14 -7.27 26.27
N PRO A 33 -3.01 -7.24 27.31
CA PRO A 33 -2.76 -6.53 28.57
C PRO A 33 -1.39 -6.82 29.19
N GLU A 34 -0.80 -7.98 28.91
CA GLU A 34 0.55 -8.34 29.35
C GLU A 34 1.65 -7.57 28.61
N THR A 35 1.49 -7.28 27.32
CA THR A 35 2.45 -6.50 26.52
C THR A 35 2.48 -5.03 26.89
N GLU A 36 1.32 -4.47 27.28
CA GLU A 36 1.21 -3.08 27.73
C GLU A 36 1.98 -2.83 29.02
N LYS A 37 2.02 -3.80 29.95
CA LYS A 37 2.82 -3.70 31.19
C LYS A 37 4.31 -3.49 30.91
N PHE A 38 4.85 -4.11 29.86
CA PHE A 38 6.26 -3.97 29.48
C PHE A 38 6.53 -2.70 28.65
N LEU A 39 5.54 -2.22 27.89
CA LEU A 39 5.70 -1.09 26.97
C LEU A 39 5.35 0.27 27.61
N ALA A 40 4.46 0.30 28.61
CA ALA A 40 4.09 1.49 29.36
C ALA A 40 5.29 2.28 29.96
N PRO A 41 6.28 1.67 30.64
CA PRO A 41 7.42 2.41 31.18
C PRO A 41 8.31 3.01 30.07
N LEU A 42 8.47 2.30 28.95
CA LEU A 42 9.25 2.78 27.80
C LEU A 42 8.54 3.96 27.12
N ARG A 43 7.20 3.91 27.00
CA ARG A 43 6.38 5.01 26.48
C ARG A 43 6.43 6.25 27.39
N ALA A 44 6.38 6.05 28.70
CA ALA A 44 6.55 7.12 29.68
C ALA A 44 7.93 7.78 29.56
N SER A 45 9.00 6.99 29.45
CA SER A 45 10.37 7.49 29.29
C SER A 45 10.59 8.27 27.98
N VAL A 46 9.93 7.86 26.88
CA VAL A 46 9.95 8.61 25.60
C VAL A 46 9.16 9.91 25.71
N LYS A 47 8.04 9.91 26.45
CA LYS A 47 7.21 11.10 26.69
C LYS A 47 7.97 12.13 27.53
N GLU A 48 8.57 11.71 28.64
CA GLU A 48 9.38 12.57 29.51
C GLU A 48 10.52 13.25 28.76
N GLN A 49 11.28 12.49 27.95
CA GLN A 49 12.37 13.06 27.15
C GLN A 49 11.84 13.97 26.03
N GLY A 50 10.67 13.65 25.47
CA GLY A 50 10.02 14.49 24.46
C GLY A 50 9.58 15.84 25.04
N ASP A 51 9.05 15.83 26.25
CA ASP A 51 8.62 17.04 26.97
C ASP A 51 9.83 17.88 27.41
N LEU A 52 10.93 17.23 27.81
CA LEU A 52 12.22 17.90 28.03
C LEU A 52 12.74 18.61 26.77
N VAL A 53 12.70 17.95 25.61
CA VAL A 53 13.11 18.57 24.33
C VAL A 53 12.20 19.76 23.96
N ARG A 54 10.89 19.70 24.26
CA ARG A 54 9.98 20.82 24.05
C ARG A 54 10.30 21.99 24.99
N GLN A 55 10.57 21.72 26.26
CA GLN A 55 10.94 22.73 27.25
C GLN A 55 12.27 23.41 26.87
N LEU A 56 13.30 22.63 26.50
CA LEU A 56 14.61 23.15 26.07
C LEU A 56 14.54 24.02 24.81
N LYS A 57 13.60 23.72 23.91
CA LYS A 57 13.32 24.56 22.73
C LYS A 57 12.55 25.84 23.07
N ALA A 58 11.77 25.84 24.16
CA ALA A 58 11.02 27.00 24.62
C ALA A 58 11.87 27.98 25.46
N SER A 59 12.90 27.48 26.16
CA SER A 59 13.75 28.27 27.06
C SER A 59 15.03 28.83 26.41
N SER A 60 15.15 28.84 25.07
CA SER A 60 16.30 29.39 24.32
C SER A 60 17.68 28.94 24.83
N VAL A 61 17.79 27.66 25.18
CA VAL A 61 19.04 27.01 25.62
C VAL A 61 20.00 26.81 24.42
N PRO A 62 21.33 26.76 24.61
CA PRO A 62 22.28 26.52 23.51
C PRO A 62 21.90 25.33 22.63
N GLU A 63 22.04 25.50 21.30
CA GLU A 63 21.62 24.53 20.28
C GLU A 63 22.28 23.15 20.43
N LEU A 64 23.47 23.11 21.06
CA LEU A 64 24.21 21.89 21.40
C LEU A 64 23.44 20.99 22.37
N ASP A 65 22.79 21.56 23.38
CA ASP A 65 22.07 20.78 24.40
C ASP A 65 20.72 20.29 23.87
N VAL A 66 20.08 21.08 23.00
CA VAL A 66 18.91 20.65 22.23
C VAL A 66 19.28 19.45 21.34
N LYS A 67 20.42 19.49 20.64
CA LYS A 67 20.88 18.39 19.78
C LYS A 67 21.17 17.11 20.57
N LYS A 68 21.82 17.22 21.74
CA LYS A 68 22.06 16.08 22.64
C LYS A 68 20.74 15.47 23.14
N ALA A 69 19.80 16.29 23.60
CA ALA A 69 18.49 15.81 24.07
C ALA A 69 17.67 15.16 22.95
N VAL A 70 17.75 15.68 21.72
CA VAL A 70 17.12 15.09 20.53
C VAL A 70 17.77 13.74 20.15
N ALA A 71 19.09 13.61 20.27
CA ALA A 71 19.78 12.35 20.02
C ALA A 71 19.37 11.27 21.03
N GLU A 72 19.25 11.64 22.30
CA GLU A 72 18.74 10.76 23.35
C GLU A 72 17.27 10.37 23.13
N LEU A 73 16.43 11.32 22.71
CA LEU A 73 15.03 11.02 22.34
C LEU A 73 14.94 10.02 21.19
N LYS A 74 15.82 10.14 20.18
CA LYS A 74 15.89 9.17 19.07
C LYS A 74 16.31 7.78 19.56
N LEU A 75 17.26 7.70 20.49
CA LEU A 75 17.69 6.43 21.08
C LEU A 75 16.54 5.76 21.86
N ARG A 76 15.83 6.51 22.70
CA ARG A 76 14.68 6.01 23.48
C ARG A 76 13.53 5.56 22.58
N LYS A 77 13.25 6.31 21.49
CA LYS A 77 12.27 5.91 20.47
C LYS A 77 12.67 4.61 19.77
N LYS A 78 13.93 4.47 19.38
CA LYS A 78 14.45 3.25 18.76
C LYS A 78 14.32 2.05 19.69
N LEU A 79 14.66 2.21 20.97
CA LEU A 79 14.51 1.15 21.98
C LEU A 79 13.05 0.73 22.17
N LEU A 80 12.12 1.70 22.20
CA LEU A 80 10.68 1.41 22.24
C LEU A 80 10.25 0.65 20.98
N GLU A 81 10.63 1.11 19.79
CA GLU A 81 10.32 0.46 18.51
C GLU A 81 10.89 -0.96 18.42
N ASP A 82 12.14 -1.18 18.84
CA ASP A 82 12.78 -2.49 18.85
C ASP A 82 12.09 -3.46 19.84
N LYS A 83 11.62 -2.95 20.98
CA LYS A 83 10.91 -3.74 21.99
C LYS A 83 9.46 -4.04 21.57
N GLU A 84 8.76 -3.06 20.98
CA GLU A 84 7.46 -3.24 20.35
C GLU A 84 7.54 -4.29 19.23
N LEU A 85 8.60 -4.22 18.41
CA LEU A 85 8.87 -5.19 17.35
C LEU A 85 9.18 -6.60 17.89
N ALA A 86 9.88 -6.71 19.01
CA ALA A 86 10.19 -8.00 19.65
C ALA A 86 8.99 -8.63 20.37
N LEU A 87 8.08 -7.81 20.92
CA LEU A 87 6.86 -8.24 21.63
C LEU A 87 5.68 -8.48 20.68
N THR A 88 5.70 -7.89 19.49
CA THR A 88 4.79 -8.28 18.43
C THR A 88 5.07 -9.75 18.12
N SER A 89 4.05 -10.61 18.30
CA SER A 89 4.20 -12.03 17.99
C SER A 89 4.78 -12.17 16.58
N SER A 90 5.71 -13.11 16.37
CA SER A 90 6.31 -13.41 15.07
C SER A 90 5.29 -13.90 14.02
N SER A 91 3.99 -13.78 14.30
CA SER A 91 2.90 -14.54 13.72
C SER A 91 2.25 -13.92 12.47
N ALA A 92 2.55 -12.67 12.09
CA ALA A 92 1.94 -12.09 10.90
C ALA A 92 2.99 -11.67 9.86
N THR A 93 3.80 -12.63 9.40
CA THR A 93 4.47 -12.44 8.12
C THR A 93 3.41 -12.47 7.03
N PHE A 94 3.28 -11.41 6.23
CA PHE A 94 2.33 -11.38 5.13
C PHE A 94 2.76 -12.37 4.03
N ASP A 95 1.97 -13.42 3.86
CA ASP A 95 2.13 -14.38 2.78
C ASP A 95 1.16 -14.03 1.64
N ARG A 96 1.69 -13.32 0.64
CA ARG A 96 0.93 -12.87 -0.53
C ARG A 96 0.27 -14.04 -1.26
N ALA A 97 0.97 -15.16 -1.41
CA ALA A 97 0.46 -16.31 -2.14
C ALA A 97 -0.75 -16.93 -1.42
N LYS A 98 -0.66 -17.08 -0.09
CA LYS A 98 -1.80 -17.56 0.72
C LYS A 98 -2.99 -16.60 0.69
N MET A 99 -2.73 -15.30 0.70
CA MET A 99 -3.80 -14.30 0.57
C MET A 99 -4.46 -14.38 -0.81
N GLU A 100 -3.69 -14.40 -1.89
CA GLU A 100 -4.22 -14.48 -3.26
C GLU A 100 -5.01 -15.77 -3.49
N ASP A 101 -4.54 -16.91 -2.98
CA ASP A 101 -5.28 -18.18 -3.01
C ASP A 101 -6.63 -18.07 -2.30
N LEU A 102 -6.64 -17.48 -1.10
CA LEU A 102 -7.88 -17.29 -0.33
C LEU A 102 -8.86 -16.36 -1.07
N LEU A 103 -8.37 -15.25 -1.63
CA LEU A 103 -9.21 -14.28 -2.34
C LEU A 103 -9.84 -14.91 -3.59
N LYS A 104 -9.07 -15.71 -4.35
CA LYS A 104 -9.60 -16.43 -5.52
C LYS A 104 -10.57 -17.53 -5.12
N ARG A 105 -10.21 -18.38 -4.15
CA ARG A 105 -11.06 -19.49 -3.68
C ARG A 105 -12.37 -19.04 -3.04
N ARG A 106 -12.41 -17.82 -2.49
CA ARG A 106 -13.62 -17.18 -1.95
C ARG A 106 -14.28 -16.21 -2.92
N PHE A 107 -13.79 -16.15 -4.16
CA PHE A 107 -14.29 -15.29 -5.22
C PHE A 107 -14.48 -13.84 -4.78
N PHE A 108 -13.45 -13.26 -4.16
CA PHE A 108 -13.37 -11.82 -3.94
C PHE A 108 -13.13 -11.10 -5.26
N TYR A 109 -12.13 -11.56 -6.02
CA TYR A 109 -11.93 -11.19 -7.41
C TYR A 109 -11.28 -12.34 -8.16
N ASP A 110 -11.43 -12.35 -9.48
CA ASP A 110 -10.67 -13.22 -10.37
C ASP A 110 -10.30 -12.49 -11.68
N GLN A 111 -9.45 -13.09 -12.50
CA GLN A 111 -9.06 -12.50 -13.78
C GLN A 111 -10.23 -12.48 -14.76
N SER A 112 -10.47 -11.32 -15.38
CA SER A 112 -11.54 -11.21 -16.37
C SER A 112 -11.30 -12.14 -17.55
N PHE A 113 -12.35 -12.80 -18.02
CA PHE A 113 -12.31 -13.78 -19.12
C PHE A 113 -11.40 -14.98 -18.84
N ALA A 114 -11.27 -15.42 -17.59
CA ALA A 114 -10.39 -16.53 -17.19
C ALA A 114 -10.59 -17.82 -18.04
N ILE A 115 -11.83 -18.15 -18.41
CA ILE A 115 -12.15 -19.32 -19.25
C ILE A 115 -11.61 -19.23 -20.69
N TYR A 116 -11.23 -18.03 -21.13
CA TYR A 116 -10.64 -17.75 -22.45
C TYR A 116 -9.14 -17.45 -22.38
N GLY A 117 -8.49 -17.75 -21.25
CA GLY A 117 -7.07 -17.49 -21.03
C GLY A 117 -6.76 -16.19 -20.29
N GLY A 118 -7.77 -15.39 -19.98
CA GLY A 118 -7.66 -14.19 -19.17
C GLY A 118 -7.01 -13.00 -19.87
N ILE A 119 -7.40 -11.78 -19.49
CA ILE A 119 -6.76 -10.55 -19.96
C ILE A 119 -5.95 -9.94 -18.82
N SER A 120 -4.67 -9.63 -19.08
CA SER A 120 -3.82 -9.00 -18.07
C SER A 120 -4.30 -7.57 -17.75
N GLY A 121 -4.29 -7.22 -16.47
CA GLY A 121 -4.74 -5.90 -15.98
C GLY A 121 -6.26 -5.75 -15.84
N GLN A 122 -7.05 -6.77 -16.17
CA GLN A 122 -8.51 -6.75 -16.01
C GLN A 122 -8.96 -7.80 -14.98
N PHE A 123 -9.87 -7.42 -14.11
CA PHE A 123 -10.37 -8.26 -13.02
C PHE A 123 -11.87 -8.08 -12.80
N ASP A 124 -12.54 -9.20 -12.52
CA ASP A 124 -13.95 -9.25 -12.18
C ASP A 124 -14.08 -9.46 -10.67
N TYR A 125 -14.93 -8.67 -10.02
CA TYR A 125 -15.21 -8.81 -8.59
C TYR A 125 -16.38 -9.76 -8.37
N GLY A 126 -16.18 -10.76 -7.52
CA GLY A 126 -17.27 -11.63 -7.08
C GLY A 126 -18.10 -11.00 -5.95
N PRO A 127 -19.10 -11.72 -5.41
CA PRO A 127 -20.07 -11.14 -4.48
C PRO A 127 -19.45 -10.47 -3.25
N MET A 128 -18.44 -11.12 -2.64
CA MET A 128 -17.75 -10.58 -1.46
C MET A 128 -16.88 -9.38 -1.81
N GLY A 129 -16.25 -9.37 -2.99
CA GLY A 129 -15.46 -8.23 -3.46
C GLY A 129 -16.32 -7.02 -3.79
N CYS A 130 -17.47 -7.24 -4.42
CA CYS A 130 -18.46 -6.19 -4.69
C CYS A 130 -18.99 -5.57 -3.39
N ALA A 131 -19.37 -6.39 -2.41
CA ALA A 131 -19.82 -5.91 -1.10
C ALA A 131 -18.72 -5.12 -0.37
N LEU A 132 -17.48 -5.62 -0.38
CA LEU A 132 -16.34 -4.92 0.21
C LEU A 132 -16.10 -3.57 -0.47
N LYS A 133 -16.07 -3.53 -1.80
CA LYS A 133 -15.90 -2.30 -2.59
C LYS A 133 -17.01 -1.29 -2.28
N ALA A 134 -18.26 -1.73 -2.22
CA ALA A 134 -19.39 -0.87 -1.87
C ALA A 134 -19.24 -0.28 -0.47
N ASN A 135 -18.88 -1.11 0.52
CA ASN A 135 -18.66 -0.65 1.89
C ASN A 135 -17.52 0.37 1.99
N MET A 136 -16.42 0.15 1.27
CA MET A 136 -15.30 1.10 1.21
C MET A 136 -15.73 2.44 0.60
N LEU A 137 -16.48 2.42 -0.50
CA LEU A 137 -17.01 3.63 -1.13
C LEU A 137 -17.96 4.39 -0.21
N THR A 138 -18.85 3.68 0.50
CA THR A 138 -19.76 4.30 1.49
C THR A 138 -18.99 4.97 2.62
N LEU A 139 -17.97 4.31 3.17
CA LEU A 139 -17.13 4.91 4.22
C LEU A 139 -16.39 6.15 3.72
N TRP A 140 -15.85 6.09 2.50
CA TRP A 140 -15.17 7.22 1.87
C TRP A 140 -16.14 8.40 1.65
N ARG A 141 -17.34 8.13 1.13
CA ARG A 141 -18.39 9.14 0.95
C ARG A 141 -18.78 9.78 2.27
N ASN A 142 -18.99 8.98 3.30
CA ASN A 142 -19.36 9.49 4.62
C ASN A 142 -18.30 10.44 5.18
N PHE A 143 -17.03 10.14 4.95
CA PHE A 143 -15.94 10.97 5.42
C PHE A 143 -15.85 12.30 4.65
N PHE A 144 -15.84 12.27 3.31
CA PHE A 144 -15.57 13.46 2.50
C PHE A 144 -16.83 14.26 2.13
N LEU A 145 -17.90 13.59 1.70
CA LEU A 145 -19.12 14.29 1.26
C LEU A 145 -19.84 14.88 2.47
N TYR A 146 -20.10 14.06 3.50
CA TYR A 146 -20.83 14.53 4.68
C TYR A 146 -19.92 15.21 5.71
N GLY A 147 -18.68 14.73 5.88
CA GLY A 147 -17.75 15.31 6.85
C GLY A 147 -17.17 16.66 6.41
N GLU A 148 -16.84 16.82 5.13
CA GLU A 148 -16.23 18.05 4.59
C GLU A 148 -17.18 18.86 3.70
N GLY A 149 -18.40 18.37 3.44
CA GLY A 149 -19.41 19.09 2.65
C GLY A 149 -19.14 19.11 1.14
N MET A 150 -18.44 18.12 0.60
CA MET A 150 -18.11 18.05 -0.83
C MET A 150 -19.31 17.66 -1.70
N SER A 151 -19.39 18.20 -2.92
CA SER A 151 -20.40 17.85 -3.92
C SER A 151 -19.93 16.69 -4.81
N GLU A 152 -20.68 15.59 -4.81
CA GLU A 152 -20.44 14.45 -5.70
C GLU A 152 -21.02 14.72 -7.09
N VAL A 153 -20.23 14.44 -8.14
CA VAL A 153 -20.64 14.55 -9.55
C VAL A 153 -20.25 13.25 -10.24
N ASP A 154 -21.16 12.69 -11.04
CA ASP A 154 -20.90 11.53 -11.89
C ASP A 154 -20.79 11.96 -13.35
N CYS A 155 -19.71 11.57 -14.03
CA CYS A 155 -19.34 12.02 -15.37
C CYS A 155 -19.14 10.83 -16.31
N SER A 156 -19.36 11.03 -17.61
CA SER A 156 -19.15 9.99 -18.62
C SER A 156 -17.68 9.59 -18.75
N VAL A 157 -17.42 8.28 -18.91
CA VAL A 157 -16.06 7.75 -19.13
C VAL A 157 -15.53 8.06 -20.53
N LEU A 158 -16.38 7.97 -21.56
CA LEU A 158 -15.99 8.31 -22.93
C LEU A 158 -15.74 9.81 -23.03
N THR A 159 -14.50 10.17 -23.34
CA THR A 159 -14.02 11.56 -23.31
C THR A 159 -13.51 11.98 -24.69
N PRO A 160 -14.00 13.09 -25.28
CA PRO A 160 -13.51 13.60 -26.56
C PRO A 160 -12.02 13.98 -26.51
N GLU A 161 -11.29 13.71 -27.59
CA GLU A 161 -9.85 14.02 -27.69
C GLU A 161 -9.49 15.48 -27.36
N PRO A 162 -10.24 16.52 -27.81
CA PRO A 162 -9.89 17.91 -27.49
C PRO A 162 -9.78 18.20 -25.99
N VAL A 163 -10.55 17.50 -25.15
CA VAL A 163 -10.53 17.64 -23.68
C VAL A 163 -9.23 17.05 -23.09
N LEU A 164 -8.82 15.89 -23.60
CA LEU A 164 -7.57 15.25 -23.19
C LEU A 164 -6.34 16.02 -23.69
N LYS A 165 -6.45 16.66 -24.86
CA LYS A 165 -5.40 17.54 -25.39
C LYS A 165 -5.27 18.81 -24.55
N ALA A 166 -6.39 19.46 -24.24
CA ALA A 166 -6.40 20.68 -23.42
C ALA A 166 -5.86 20.44 -22.00
N SER A 167 -6.11 19.27 -21.41
CA SER A 167 -5.55 18.87 -20.10
C SER A 167 -4.09 18.38 -20.15
N GLY A 168 -3.51 18.24 -21.35
CA GLY A 168 -2.12 17.79 -21.54
C GLY A 168 -1.90 16.28 -21.41
N HIS A 169 -2.95 15.47 -21.21
CA HIS A 169 -2.84 14.01 -21.09
C HIS A 169 -2.29 13.38 -22.37
N VAL A 170 -2.69 13.90 -23.55
CA VAL A 170 -2.24 13.36 -24.85
C VAL A 170 -0.71 13.42 -25.00
N GLU A 171 -0.07 14.45 -24.45
CA GLU A 171 1.38 14.65 -24.60
C GLU A 171 2.20 14.02 -23.47
N ARG A 172 1.61 13.91 -22.26
CA ARG A 172 2.37 13.60 -21.03
C ARG A 172 2.01 12.26 -20.38
N PHE A 173 0.85 11.67 -20.68
CA PHE A 173 0.42 10.41 -20.08
C PHE A 173 1.00 9.21 -20.83
N ALA A 174 2.33 9.10 -20.85
CA ALA A 174 3.05 8.02 -21.51
C ALA A 174 4.25 7.55 -20.67
N ASP A 175 4.42 6.25 -20.58
CA ASP A 175 5.56 5.62 -19.92
C ASP A 175 6.62 5.18 -20.93
N LEU A 176 7.90 5.30 -20.56
CA LEU A 176 8.99 4.81 -21.39
C LEU A 176 8.99 3.27 -21.40
N MET A 177 8.92 2.68 -22.59
CA MET A 177 8.94 1.24 -22.79
C MET A 177 10.19 0.79 -23.55
N VAL A 178 10.73 -0.36 -23.17
CA VAL A 178 11.81 -1.04 -23.90
C VAL A 178 11.25 -2.33 -24.49
N LYS A 179 11.66 -2.63 -25.72
CA LYS A 179 11.27 -3.85 -26.42
C LYS A 179 12.48 -4.74 -26.63
N ASP A 180 12.40 -5.98 -26.21
CA ASP A 180 13.41 -6.98 -26.56
C ASP A 180 13.30 -7.30 -28.06
N THR A 181 14.43 -7.23 -28.76
CA THR A 181 14.51 -7.46 -30.22
C THR A 181 14.34 -8.94 -30.59
N VAL A 182 14.58 -9.86 -29.66
CA VAL A 182 14.49 -11.31 -29.90
C VAL A 182 13.09 -11.82 -29.58
N THR A 183 12.59 -11.58 -28.36
CA THR A 183 11.27 -12.07 -27.93
C THR A 183 10.11 -11.18 -28.38
N GLY A 184 10.39 -9.90 -28.66
CA GLY A 184 9.38 -8.90 -28.97
C GLY A 184 8.56 -8.43 -27.76
N GLU A 185 8.90 -8.89 -26.55
CA GLU A 185 8.23 -8.48 -25.32
C GLU A 185 8.53 -7.01 -24.98
N CYS A 186 7.49 -6.30 -24.53
CA CYS A 186 7.59 -4.91 -24.11
C CYS A 186 7.60 -4.83 -22.59
N PHE A 187 8.58 -4.12 -22.04
CA PHE A 187 8.72 -3.87 -20.61
C PHE A 187 8.67 -2.37 -20.36
N ARG A 188 8.07 -1.96 -19.24
CA ARG A 188 8.23 -0.59 -18.77
C ARG A 188 9.64 -0.42 -18.22
N LEU A 189 10.32 0.66 -18.62
CA LEU A 189 11.73 0.90 -18.31
C LEU A 189 11.99 1.03 -16.80
N ASP A 190 11.00 1.51 -16.04
CA ASP A 190 11.07 1.69 -14.59
C ASP A 190 11.04 0.39 -13.78
N HIS A 191 10.62 -0.72 -14.39
CA HIS A 191 10.39 -2.00 -13.72
C HIS A 191 11.41 -3.11 -14.10
N LEU A 192 12.40 -2.79 -14.93
CA LEU A 192 13.56 -3.66 -15.23
C LEU A 192 14.60 -3.60 -14.11
#